data_AF-A0A2V8VJI4-F1
#
_entry.id   AF-A0A2V8VJI4-F1
#
_cell.length_a   1.000
_cell.length_b   1.000
_cell.length_c   1.000
_cell.angle_alpha   90.00
_cell.angle_beta   90.00
_cell.angle_gamma   90.00
#
_symmetry.space_group_name_H-M   'P 1'
#
loop_
_entity.id
_entity.type
_entity.pdbx_description
1 polymer ?
#
loop_
_entity_poly.entity_id
_entity_poly.type
_entity_poly.pdbx_seq_one_letter_code
_entity_poly.pdbx_strand_id
1 'polypeptide(L)'
;GFLPSGFQGVEFRRSGDPVLFLSNPEGVTRDTRRQSLDALRYLNARHQIDAGDPEIASRIEAYEMAFRMQTSVPELADISKETAAVHEMYGTSPGEASFANNCLLARRLVERGVRFVQLYHRGWDTHGAGGNEDIVNKLAALCRETDRAAAALVTDLKQRGLLESTIVVWGGEFGRTPMN
;
A
#
# COMPACT_ATOMS: atom_id res chain seq x y z
N GLY A 1 18.68 9.80 -1.28
CA GLY A 1 18.09 9.30 -2.53
C GLY A 1 17.91 10.46 -3.49
N PHE A 2 17.65 10.19 -4.78
CA PHE A 2 17.44 11.24 -5.79
C PHE A 2 16.18 12.09 -5.53
N LEU A 3 15.17 11.53 -4.85
CA LEU A 3 13.97 12.26 -4.43
C LEU A 3 14.14 12.83 -3.00
N PRO A 4 13.56 14.01 -2.71
CA PRO A 4 13.44 14.52 -1.35
C PRO A 4 12.78 13.49 -0.43
N SER A 5 13.15 13.50 0.85
CA SER A 5 12.64 12.57 1.87
C SER A 5 11.11 12.55 1.98
N GLY A 6 10.44 13.67 1.69
CA GLY A 6 8.97 13.74 1.65
C GLY A 6 8.30 12.87 0.56
N PHE A 7 9.06 12.36 -0.41
CA PHE A 7 8.56 11.49 -1.49
C PHE A 7 9.01 10.02 -1.35
N GLN A 8 9.62 9.64 -0.22
CA GLN A 8 9.93 8.23 0.01
C GLN A 8 8.65 7.40 0.18
N GLY A 9 8.62 6.23 -0.46
CA GLY A 9 7.57 5.24 -0.25
C GLY A 9 7.63 4.65 1.16
N VAL A 10 6.46 4.24 1.65
CA VAL A 10 6.31 3.55 2.95
C VAL A 10 5.81 2.13 2.67
N GLU A 11 6.53 1.13 3.18
CA GLU A 11 6.12 -0.27 3.08
C GLU A 11 4.94 -0.55 4.01
N PHE A 12 3.92 -1.23 3.50
CA PHE A 12 2.79 -1.70 4.30
C PHE A 12 3.04 -3.12 4.81
N ARG A 13 3.05 -3.31 6.13
CA ARG A 13 3.25 -4.62 6.75
C ARG A 13 1.97 -5.45 6.70
N ARG A 14 2.17 -6.76 6.56
CA ARG A 14 1.11 -7.77 6.52
C ARG A 14 0.39 -7.96 7.86
N SER A 15 1.08 -7.75 8.98
CA SER A 15 0.56 -8.01 10.32
C SER A 15 1.05 -6.97 11.32
N GLY A 16 0.24 -6.72 12.35
CA GLY A 16 0.47 -5.64 13.32
C GLY A 16 0.13 -4.28 12.71
N ASP A 17 0.94 -3.27 13.00
CA ASP A 17 0.73 -1.95 12.41
C ASP A 17 1.05 -1.96 10.91
N PRO A 18 0.15 -1.48 10.05
CA PRO A 18 0.40 -1.42 8.62
C PRO A 18 1.63 -0.57 8.28
N VAL A 19 1.96 0.44 9.09
CA VAL A 19 3.22 1.18 9.01
C VAL A 19 3.95 1.00 10.34
N LEU A 20 5.26 0.74 10.29
CA LEU A 20 6.05 0.48 11.49
C LEU A 20 6.00 1.68 12.46
N PHE A 21 5.72 1.42 13.75
CA PHE A 21 5.62 2.43 14.83
C PHE A 21 4.54 3.49 14.61
N LEU A 22 3.50 3.14 13.85
CA LEU A 22 2.39 4.05 13.60
C LEU A 22 1.44 4.11 14.79
N SER A 23 1.25 3.03 15.55
CA SER A 23 0.46 3.06 16.78
C SER A 23 1.23 3.73 17.93
N ASN A 24 0.49 4.29 18.89
CA ASN A 24 1.09 4.85 20.09
C ASN A 24 1.52 3.71 21.03
N PRO A 25 2.69 3.83 21.69
CA PRO A 25 3.08 2.90 22.74
C PRO A 25 2.04 2.86 23.87
N GLU A 26 2.01 1.76 24.61
CA GLU A 26 1.13 1.59 25.75
C GLU A 26 1.33 2.75 26.76
N GLY A 27 0.22 3.37 27.19
CA GLY A 27 0.23 4.55 28.06
C GLY A 27 0.36 5.91 27.36
N VAL A 28 0.61 5.95 26.05
CA VAL A 28 0.67 7.22 25.29
C VAL A 28 -0.68 7.53 24.64
N THR A 29 -1.38 8.53 25.16
CA THR A 29 -2.62 9.01 24.55
C THR A 29 -2.35 9.81 23.28
N ARG A 30 -3.37 9.94 22.42
CA ARG A 30 -3.31 10.77 21.22
C ARG A 30 -2.96 12.23 21.54
N ASP A 31 -3.52 12.77 22.63
CA ASP A 31 -3.28 14.15 23.05
C ASP A 31 -1.84 14.34 23.56
N THR A 32 -1.34 13.39 24.35
CA THR A 32 0.07 13.39 24.80
C THR A 32 1.03 13.32 23.61
N ARG A 33 0.70 12.50 22.60
CA ARG A 33 1.49 12.40 21.37
C ARG A 33 1.48 13.71 20.59
N ARG A 34 0.31 14.36 20.44
CA ARG A 34 0.17 15.66 19.77
C ARG A 34 0.99 16.75 20.46
N GLN A 35 0.88 16.87 21.78
CA GLN A 35 1.67 17.81 22.58
C GLN A 35 3.18 17.59 22.41
N SER A 36 3.61 16.32 22.38
CA SER A 36 5.02 15.98 22.16
C SER A 36 5.51 16.41 20.77
N LEU A 37 4.68 16.21 19.74
CA LEU A 37 4.97 16.64 18.37
C LEU A 37 4.97 18.16 18.23
N ASP A 38 4.07 18.87 18.91
CA ASP A 38 4.05 20.33 18.94
C ASP A 38 5.32 20.90 19.58
N ALA A 39 5.79 20.30 20.69
CA ALA A 39 7.06 20.67 21.31
C ALA A 39 8.26 20.42 20.38
N LEU A 40 8.31 19.26 19.70
CA LEU A 40 9.35 18.96 18.71
C LEU A 40 9.32 19.93 17.53
N ARG A 41 8.12 20.25 17.02
CA ARG A 41 7.94 21.23 15.94
C ARG A 41 8.44 22.61 16.37
N TYR A 42 8.13 23.03 17.59
CA TYR A 42 8.61 24.30 18.14
C TYR A 42 10.14 24.35 18.24
N LEU A 43 10.77 23.30 18.78
CA LEU A 43 12.23 23.23 18.91
C LEU A 43 12.92 23.20 17.55
N ASN A 44 12.41 22.38 16.61
CA ASN A 44 12.94 22.30 15.25
C ASN A 44 12.76 23.62 14.50
N ALA A 45 11.64 24.32 14.65
CA ALA A 45 11.42 25.62 14.02
C ALA A 45 12.42 26.68 14.52
N ARG A 46 12.76 26.68 15.82
CA ARG A 46 13.83 27.56 16.34
C ARG A 46 15.19 27.17 15.79
N HIS A 47 15.52 25.89 15.78
CA HIS A 47 16.80 25.41 15.25
C HIS A 47 16.95 25.66 13.74
N GLN A 48 15.85 25.67 12.99
CA GLN A 48 15.86 25.99 11.56
C GLN A 48 16.16 27.46 11.28
N ILE A 49 15.69 28.38 12.15
CA ILE A 49 16.03 29.81 12.06
C ILE A 49 17.53 30.02 12.29
N ASP A 50 18.12 29.25 13.20
CA ASP A 50 19.54 29.38 13.56
C ASP A 50 20.49 28.67 12.58
N ALA A 51 20.09 27.52 12.00
CA ALA A 51 20.95 26.69 11.15
C ALA A 51 20.67 26.79 9.64
N GLY A 52 19.47 27.17 9.21
CA GLY A 52 19.09 27.26 7.79
C GLY A 52 19.04 25.92 7.03
N ASP A 53 19.12 24.79 7.72
CA ASP A 53 19.21 23.46 7.11
C ASP A 53 17.84 22.95 6.59
N PRO A 54 17.70 22.66 5.27
CA PRO A 54 16.49 22.07 4.69
C PRO A 54 16.10 20.71 5.28
N GLU A 55 17.03 19.98 5.89
CA GLU A 55 16.74 18.70 6.53
C GLU A 55 15.83 18.86 7.76
N ILE A 56 15.90 20.00 8.46
CA ILE A 56 15.06 20.26 9.64
C ILE A 56 13.59 20.41 9.25
N ALA A 57 13.29 21.15 8.17
CA ALA A 57 11.94 21.21 7.60
C ALA A 57 11.44 19.83 7.18
N SER A 58 12.31 19.06 6.52
CA SER A 58 11.98 17.70 6.08
C SER A 58 11.63 16.79 7.26
N ARG A 59 12.32 16.91 8.41
CA ARG A 59 12.00 16.15 9.64
C ARG A 59 10.67 16.58 10.26
N ILE A 60 10.39 17.88 10.33
CA ILE A 60 9.09 18.39 10.81
C ILE A 60 7.96 17.80 9.96
N GLU A 61 8.09 17.87 8.63
CA GLU A 61 7.09 17.32 7.71
C GLU A 61 6.91 15.81 7.86
N ALA A 62 8.02 15.06 8.03
CA ALA A 62 7.97 13.62 8.26
C ALA A 62 7.22 13.27 9.56
N TYR A 63 7.45 13.99 10.66
CA TYR A 63 6.74 13.76 11.92
C TYR A 63 5.24 14.07 11.83
N GLU A 64 4.88 15.18 11.17
CA GLU A 64 3.48 15.54 10.94
C GLU A 64 2.78 14.55 10.00
N MET A 65 3.48 14.07 8.97
CA MET A 65 2.99 13.04 8.08
C MET A 65 2.74 11.73 8.83
N ALA A 66 3.70 11.29 9.65
CA ALA A 66 3.56 10.10 10.48
C ALA A 66 2.38 10.21 11.44
N PHE A 67 2.17 11.38 12.08
CA PHE A 67 1.02 11.61 12.95
C PHE A 67 -0.32 11.51 12.21
N ARG A 68 -0.43 12.12 11.02
CA ARG A 68 -1.63 11.99 10.18
C ARG A 68 -1.89 10.55 9.78
N MET A 69 -0.82 9.84 9.40
CA MET A 69 -0.88 8.42 9.05
C MET A 69 -1.45 7.57 10.18
N GLN A 70 -1.16 7.86 11.47
CA GLN A 70 -1.70 7.09 12.61
C GLN A 70 -3.22 6.95 12.59
N THR A 71 -3.94 7.95 12.07
CA THR A 71 -5.40 7.91 11.96
C THR A 71 -5.89 7.39 10.61
N SER A 72 -5.24 7.77 9.51
CA SER A 72 -5.73 7.47 8.16
C SER A 72 -5.37 6.07 7.69
N VAL A 73 -4.23 5.53 8.12
CA VAL A 73 -3.71 4.24 7.65
C VAL A 73 -4.50 3.04 8.18
N PRO A 74 -4.88 2.96 9.47
CA PRO A 74 -5.66 1.82 9.95
C PRO A 74 -7.02 1.70 9.25
N GLU A 75 -7.72 2.83 9.07
CA GLU A 75 -8.99 2.86 8.36
C GLU A 75 -8.82 2.52 6.87
N LEU A 76 -7.75 2.99 6.24
CA LEU A 76 -7.40 2.65 4.86
C LEU A 76 -7.11 1.15 4.69
N ALA A 77 -6.32 0.56 5.58
CA ALA A 77 -5.88 -0.83 5.53
C ALA A 77 -7.01 -1.82 5.91
N ASP A 78 -8.02 -1.37 6.65
CA ASP A 78 -9.15 -2.18 7.06
C ASP A 78 -10.16 -2.36 5.92
N ILE A 79 -9.85 -3.28 5.01
CA ILE A 79 -10.71 -3.66 3.89
C ILE A 79 -11.95 -4.44 4.34
N SER A 80 -12.01 -4.94 5.59
CA SER A 80 -13.14 -5.76 6.08
C SER A 80 -14.46 -4.98 6.17
N LYS A 81 -14.38 -3.66 6.09
CA LYS A 81 -15.52 -2.73 6.09
C LYS A 81 -16.18 -2.56 4.73
N GLU A 82 -15.64 -3.17 3.68
CA GLU A 82 -16.25 -3.12 2.35
C GLU A 82 -17.51 -4.01 2.29
N THR A 83 -18.37 -3.74 1.32
CA THR A 83 -19.62 -4.51 1.17
C THR A 83 -19.34 -5.94 0.71
N ALA A 84 -20.26 -6.87 1.02
CA ALA A 84 -20.17 -8.24 0.54
C ALA A 84 -20.06 -8.34 -0.99
N ALA A 85 -20.76 -7.47 -1.73
CA ALA A 85 -20.68 -7.41 -3.18
C ALA A 85 -19.29 -6.99 -3.68
N VAL A 86 -18.61 -6.07 -2.98
CA VAL A 86 -17.22 -5.70 -3.31
C VAL A 86 -16.27 -6.84 -3.02
N HIS A 87 -16.41 -7.49 -1.85
CA HIS A 87 -15.60 -8.66 -1.51
C HIS A 87 -15.77 -9.81 -2.52
N GLU A 88 -17.02 -10.05 -2.95
CA GLU A 88 -17.32 -11.00 -4.00
C GLU A 88 -16.71 -10.56 -5.32
N MET A 89 -16.89 -9.31 -5.77
CA MET A 89 -16.34 -8.85 -7.05
C MET A 89 -14.83 -9.11 -7.15
N TYR A 90 -14.07 -8.76 -6.10
CA TYR A 90 -12.61 -8.96 -6.05
C TYR A 90 -12.18 -10.40 -5.74
N GLY A 91 -13.01 -11.19 -5.04
CA GLY A 91 -12.60 -12.48 -4.49
C GLY A 91 -11.64 -12.34 -3.31
N THR A 92 -11.85 -11.34 -2.45
CA THR A 92 -11.00 -11.09 -1.27
C THR A 92 -11.28 -12.04 -0.12
N SER A 93 -10.25 -12.29 0.69
CA SER A 93 -10.32 -12.98 1.98
C SER A 93 -9.73 -12.08 3.06
N PRO A 94 -10.50 -11.16 3.68
CA PRO A 94 -9.97 -10.22 4.67
C PRO A 94 -9.20 -10.93 5.80
N GLY A 95 -8.05 -10.37 6.18
CA GLY A 95 -7.15 -10.96 7.18
C GLY A 95 -6.11 -11.94 6.62
N GLU A 96 -6.26 -12.37 5.36
CA GLU A 96 -5.28 -13.22 4.69
C GLU A 96 -4.36 -12.41 3.75
N ALA A 97 -3.22 -12.99 3.39
CA ALA A 97 -2.38 -12.44 2.34
C ALA A 97 -2.87 -12.94 0.98
N SER A 98 -3.40 -12.04 0.15
CA SER A 98 -3.83 -12.38 -1.20
C SER A 98 -3.67 -11.19 -2.15
N PHE A 99 -3.50 -11.49 -3.43
CA PHE A 99 -3.45 -10.47 -4.46
C PHE A 99 -4.76 -9.67 -4.53
N ALA A 100 -5.89 -10.35 -4.33
CA ALA A 100 -7.22 -9.73 -4.27
C ALA A 100 -7.34 -8.66 -3.18
N ASN A 101 -6.85 -8.94 -1.96
CA ASN A 101 -6.84 -7.96 -0.88
C ASN A 101 -5.98 -6.73 -1.23
N ASN A 102 -4.83 -6.96 -1.87
CA ASN A 102 -3.96 -5.87 -2.30
C ASN A 102 -4.60 -5.02 -3.41
N CYS A 103 -5.31 -5.63 -4.37
CA CYS A 103 -6.08 -4.89 -5.38
C CYS A 103 -7.16 -4.00 -4.74
N LEU A 104 -7.89 -4.52 -3.75
CA LEU A 104 -8.91 -3.74 -3.04
C LEU A 104 -8.28 -2.58 -2.24
N LEU A 105 -7.15 -2.82 -1.57
CA LEU A 105 -6.38 -1.77 -0.90
C LEU A 105 -5.86 -0.72 -1.88
N ALA A 106 -5.39 -1.14 -3.07
CA ALA A 106 -4.94 -0.23 -4.12
C ALA A 106 -6.06 0.71 -4.57
N ARG A 107 -7.28 0.22 -4.74
CA ARG A 107 -8.43 1.10 -5.02
C ARG A 107 -8.62 2.14 -3.92
N ARG A 108 -8.60 1.73 -2.65
CA ARG A 108 -8.72 2.66 -1.50
C ARG A 108 -7.59 3.68 -1.41
N LEU A 109 -6.38 3.32 -1.84
CA LEU A 109 -5.23 4.22 -1.96
C LEU A 109 -5.45 5.26 -3.07
N VAL A 110 -5.90 4.82 -4.25
CA VAL A 110 -6.20 5.70 -5.39
C VAL A 110 -7.30 6.69 -5.05
N GLU A 111 -8.37 6.25 -4.39
CA GLU A 111 -9.46 7.12 -3.91
C GLU A 111 -8.98 8.24 -2.97
N ARG A 112 -7.91 7.98 -2.20
CA ARG A 112 -7.31 8.95 -1.29
C ARG A 112 -6.20 9.77 -1.94
N GLY A 113 -6.05 9.71 -3.26
CA GLY A 113 -5.13 10.53 -4.02
C GLY A 113 -3.68 10.06 -4.01
N VAL A 114 -3.42 8.78 -3.67
CA VAL A 114 -2.07 8.22 -3.77
C VAL A 114 -1.65 8.21 -5.24
N ARG A 115 -0.51 8.87 -5.53
CA ARG A 115 -0.06 9.16 -6.90
C ARG A 115 0.52 7.95 -7.63
N PHE A 116 1.01 6.96 -6.90
CA PHE A 116 1.63 5.77 -7.46
C PHE A 116 1.39 4.58 -6.53
N VAL A 117 0.81 3.52 -7.09
CA VAL A 117 0.55 2.26 -6.38
C VAL A 117 1.10 1.14 -7.26
N GLN A 118 1.96 0.30 -6.68
CA GLN A 118 2.50 -0.87 -7.35
C GLN A 118 1.97 -2.13 -6.68
N LEU A 119 1.36 -2.99 -7.48
CA LEU A 119 0.97 -4.33 -7.07
C LEU A 119 1.94 -5.35 -7.66
N TYR A 120 2.39 -6.29 -6.84
CA TYR A 120 3.30 -7.34 -7.25
C TYR A 120 2.77 -8.70 -6.80
N HIS A 121 2.74 -9.66 -7.72
CA HIS A 121 2.37 -11.05 -7.45
C HIS A 121 3.56 -11.96 -7.74
N ARG A 122 3.88 -12.83 -6.78
CA ARG A 122 5.06 -13.71 -6.81
C ARG A 122 4.70 -15.07 -7.41
N GLY A 123 5.72 -15.92 -7.60
CA GLY A 123 5.53 -17.31 -7.98
C GLY A 123 5.53 -17.56 -9.48
N TRP A 124 5.93 -16.58 -10.29
CA TRP A 124 6.05 -16.69 -11.75
C TRP A 124 7.12 -17.70 -12.22
N ASP A 125 7.95 -18.22 -11.30
CA ASP A 125 9.04 -19.14 -11.56
C ASP A 125 8.55 -20.56 -11.90
N THR A 126 7.89 -20.70 -13.06
CA THR A 126 7.34 -21.96 -13.55
C THR A 126 8.35 -22.66 -14.48
N HIS A 127 9.52 -23.02 -13.93
CA HIS A 127 10.60 -23.71 -14.66
C HIS A 127 10.62 -25.24 -14.44
N GLY A 128 9.82 -25.75 -13.52
CA GLY A 128 9.84 -27.16 -13.12
C GLY A 128 8.92 -28.04 -13.97
N ALA A 129 9.06 -29.35 -13.80
CA ALA A 129 8.18 -30.37 -14.38
C ALA A 129 7.13 -30.89 -13.37
N GLY A 130 7.22 -30.47 -12.10
CA GLY A 130 6.25 -30.83 -11.08
C GLY A 130 5.02 -29.93 -11.15
N GLY A 131 3.83 -30.43 -10.79
CA GLY A 131 2.58 -29.67 -10.87
C GLY A 131 2.51 -28.37 -10.04
N ASN A 132 3.48 -28.13 -9.15
CA ASN A 132 3.60 -26.87 -8.41
C ASN A 132 4.55 -25.85 -9.05
N GLU A 133 5.23 -26.23 -10.13
CA GLU A 133 6.30 -25.48 -10.78
C GLU A 133 6.20 -25.51 -12.31
N ASP A 134 5.21 -26.21 -12.87
CA ASP A 134 5.01 -26.36 -14.30
C ASP A 134 4.11 -25.26 -14.90
N ILE A 135 4.06 -25.22 -16.22
CA ILE A 135 3.24 -24.23 -16.93
C ILE A 135 1.78 -24.69 -16.99
N VAL A 136 1.52 -26.00 -16.99
CA VAL A 136 0.16 -26.52 -17.12
C VAL A 136 -0.66 -26.25 -15.86
N ASN A 137 -0.11 -26.50 -14.68
CA ASN A 137 -0.85 -26.40 -13.43
C ASN A 137 -0.52 -25.10 -12.69
N LYS A 138 0.77 -24.80 -12.45
CA LYS A 138 1.15 -23.64 -11.62
C LYS A 138 0.82 -22.32 -12.29
N LEU A 139 1.18 -22.12 -13.57
CA LEU A 139 0.83 -20.87 -14.27
C LEU A 139 -0.70 -20.68 -14.34
N ALA A 140 -1.46 -21.74 -14.64
CA ALA A 140 -2.92 -21.67 -14.67
C ALA A 140 -3.53 -21.32 -13.30
N ALA A 141 -2.91 -21.75 -12.18
CA ALA A 141 -3.30 -21.33 -10.85
C ALA A 141 -3.01 -19.84 -10.61
N LEU A 142 -1.80 -19.37 -10.94
CA LEU A 142 -1.42 -17.96 -10.80
C LEU A 142 -2.29 -17.02 -11.64
N CYS A 143 -2.65 -17.42 -12.86
CA CYS A 143 -3.59 -16.67 -13.68
C CYS A 143 -4.95 -16.56 -12.97
N ARG A 144 -5.47 -17.64 -12.38
CA ARG A 144 -6.72 -17.60 -11.61
C ARG A 144 -6.64 -16.74 -10.35
N GLU A 145 -5.49 -16.70 -9.69
CA GLU A 145 -5.25 -15.85 -8.51
C GLU A 145 -5.26 -14.36 -8.84
N THR A 146 -4.88 -13.98 -10.06
CA THR A 146 -4.68 -12.59 -10.46
C THR A 146 -5.82 -12.02 -11.31
N ASP A 147 -6.39 -12.82 -12.21
CA ASP A 147 -7.35 -12.41 -13.25
C ASP A 147 -8.58 -11.69 -12.67
N ARG A 148 -9.30 -12.35 -11.76
CA ARG A 148 -10.52 -11.80 -11.11
C ARG A 148 -10.24 -10.47 -10.43
N ALA A 149 -9.20 -10.42 -9.61
CA ALA A 149 -8.88 -9.25 -8.78
C ALA A 149 -8.41 -8.06 -9.63
N ALA A 150 -7.62 -8.32 -10.67
CA ALA A 150 -7.17 -7.30 -11.61
C ALA A 150 -8.34 -6.70 -12.40
N ALA A 151 -9.23 -7.56 -12.93
CA ALA A 151 -10.43 -7.14 -13.63
C ALA A 151 -11.38 -6.34 -12.70
N ALA A 152 -11.55 -6.80 -11.46
CA ALA A 152 -12.32 -6.10 -10.44
C ALA A 152 -11.75 -4.71 -10.14
N LEU A 153 -10.44 -4.57 -10.01
CA LEU A 153 -9.79 -3.27 -9.78
C LEU A 153 -10.10 -2.28 -10.90
N VAL A 154 -9.89 -2.66 -12.16
CA VAL A 154 -10.18 -1.80 -13.31
C VAL A 154 -11.66 -1.44 -13.36
N THR A 155 -12.53 -2.40 -13.08
CA THR A 155 -13.99 -2.20 -13.07
C THR A 155 -14.42 -1.23 -11.96
N ASP A 156 -13.92 -1.41 -10.73
CA ASP A 156 -14.25 -0.56 -9.58
C ASP A 156 -13.72 0.87 -9.79
N LEU A 157 -12.48 1.02 -10.30
CA LEU A 157 -11.94 2.33 -10.67
C LEU A 157 -12.81 3.03 -11.73
N LYS A 158 -13.32 2.29 -12.71
CA LYS A 158 -14.22 2.83 -13.74
C LYS A 158 -15.55 3.27 -13.13
N GLN A 159 -16.19 2.43 -12.31
CA GLN A 159 -17.47 2.73 -11.67
C GLN A 159 -17.42 4.00 -10.81
N ARG A 160 -16.24 4.29 -10.24
CA ARG A 160 -16.00 5.47 -9.40
C ARG A 160 -15.48 6.69 -10.18
N GLY A 161 -15.33 6.59 -11.50
CA GLY A 161 -14.78 7.67 -12.34
C GLY A 161 -13.29 7.92 -12.13
N LEU A 162 -12.57 7.02 -11.45
CA LEU A 162 -11.15 7.19 -11.12
C LEU A 162 -10.24 6.92 -12.30
N LEU A 163 -10.70 6.16 -13.31
CA LEU A 163 -9.93 5.93 -14.54
C LEU A 163 -9.76 7.20 -15.39
N GLU A 164 -10.58 8.23 -15.18
CA GLU A 164 -10.43 9.53 -15.87
C GLU A 164 -9.11 10.23 -15.49
N SER A 165 -8.57 9.93 -14.31
CA SER A 165 -7.33 10.51 -13.79
C SER A 165 -6.24 9.48 -13.46
N THR A 166 -6.49 8.19 -13.72
CA THR A 166 -5.60 7.08 -13.33
C THR A 166 -5.28 6.20 -14.52
N ILE A 167 -3.99 6.03 -14.80
CA ILE A 167 -3.52 5.04 -15.78
C ILE A 167 -3.25 3.73 -15.05
N VAL A 168 -3.82 2.64 -15.55
CA VAL A 168 -3.53 1.28 -15.09
C VAL A 168 -2.61 0.59 -16.09
N VAL A 169 -1.46 0.12 -15.63
CA VAL A 169 -0.51 -0.66 -16.43
C VAL A 169 -0.47 -2.09 -15.90
N TRP A 170 -0.75 -3.06 -16.76
CA TRP A 170 -0.69 -4.48 -16.46
C TRP A 170 0.39 -5.14 -17.30
N GLY A 171 1.31 -5.86 -16.65
CA GLY A 171 2.38 -6.54 -17.36
C GLY A 171 3.17 -7.47 -16.44
N GLY A 172 4.00 -8.29 -17.06
CA GLY A 172 5.02 -9.12 -16.41
C GLY A 172 6.41 -8.72 -16.88
N GLU A 173 7.43 -9.29 -16.26
CA GLU A 173 8.83 -9.01 -16.60
C GLU A 173 9.23 -9.66 -17.95
N PHE A 174 8.85 -10.92 -18.14
CA PHE A 174 9.13 -11.71 -19.35
C PHE A 174 8.12 -12.86 -19.49
N GLY A 175 8.07 -13.45 -20.69
CA GLY A 175 7.27 -14.64 -20.98
C GLY A 175 7.96 -15.95 -20.56
N ARG A 176 7.35 -17.08 -20.92
CA ARG A 176 7.86 -18.41 -20.60
C ARG A 176 7.83 -19.34 -21.80
N THR A 177 8.92 -20.08 -22.00
CA THR A 177 8.98 -21.19 -22.98
C THR A 177 8.20 -22.38 -22.43
N PRO A 178 7.26 -22.97 -23.18
CA PRO A 178 6.45 -24.10 -22.73
C PRO A 178 7.29 -25.37 -22.63
N MET A 179 7.91 -25.60 -21.46
CA MET A 179 8.58 -26.85 -21.12
C MET A 179 7.88 -27.46 -19.91
N ASN A 180 7.46 -28.73 -20.03
CA ASN A 180 6.86 -29.52 -18.98
C ASN A 180 7.45 -30.92 -19.01
#